data_AF-A0A399P1E2-F1
#
_entry.id   AF-A0A399P1E2-F1
#
_cell.length_a   1.000
_cell.length_b   1.000
_cell.length_c   1.000
_cell.angle_alpha   90.00
_cell.angle_beta   90.00
_cell.angle_gamma   90.00
#
_symmetry.space_group_name_H-M   'P 1'
#
loop_
_entity.id
_entity.type
_entity.pdbx_description
1 polymer ?
#
loop_
_entity_poly.entity_id
_entity_poly.type
_entity_poly.pdbx_seq_one_letter_code
_entity_poly.pdbx_strand_id
1 'polypeptide(L)'
;MNRSLPALALVGALALGGSLLAAAPAQAAAGGTYYSVPFSDSLILESSISADEPGIGYATFAEWKADGFPRPVPADVEYRVLPWSSTVFADVIGTHSGLTASLSGAEWRRAGSPTPTRNVLPISSLVFQYPTSDELLVRTGTLWGSDAAEWHTMTFAEWRTLGYPPVDIRTESGYSRLAWLETIVGQDPVTGEDGPISYDDWLDAGRPTPKVLQAFPFDKYCSNPGSTEVRYIGMAAPEGLALTFRQWVAAGSRTPTAC
;
A
#
# COMPACT_ATOMS: atom_id res chain seq x y z
N MET A 1 -24.15 -70.76 16.62
CA MET A 1 -23.36 -71.99 16.83
C MET A 1 -21.90 -71.61 16.89
N ASN A 2 -21.36 -71.66 18.11
CA ASN A 2 -19.96 -71.46 18.43
C ASN A 2 -19.11 -72.53 17.74
N ARG A 3 -17.99 -72.14 17.12
CA ARG A 3 -16.83 -73.03 17.01
C ARG A 3 -15.52 -72.27 17.24
N SER A 4 -14.90 -72.69 18.33
CA SER A 4 -13.61 -72.34 18.88
C SER A 4 -12.44 -72.94 18.08
N LEU A 5 -11.29 -72.28 18.21
CA LEU A 5 -9.91 -72.56 17.76
C LEU A 5 -9.42 -74.01 17.98
N PRO A 6 -8.38 -74.50 17.26
CA PRO A 6 -7.01 -74.42 17.83
C PRO A 6 -5.80 -74.39 16.85
N ALA A 7 -4.67 -73.95 17.42
CA ALA A 7 -3.25 -74.37 17.23
C ALA A 7 -2.51 -74.02 15.91
N LEU A 8 -1.54 -73.09 15.94
CA LEU A 8 -0.11 -73.22 16.31
C LEU A 8 0.79 -73.85 15.23
N ALA A 9 1.62 -73.02 14.58
CA ALA A 9 2.98 -73.37 14.19
C ALA A 9 3.83 -72.09 14.09
N LEU A 10 4.66 -71.87 15.12
CA LEU A 10 5.82 -70.98 15.05
C LEU A 10 6.82 -71.56 14.04
N VAL A 11 7.21 -70.77 13.06
CA VAL A 11 8.52 -70.90 12.40
C VAL A 11 9.17 -69.54 12.47
N GLY A 12 10.16 -69.44 13.35
CA GLY A 12 11.10 -68.33 13.36
C GLY A 12 12.06 -68.47 12.18
N ALA A 13 12.29 -67.37 11.48
CA ALA A 13 13.48 -67.16 10.67
C ALA A 13 14.01 -65.78 11.01
N LEU A 14 15.10 -65.75 11.80
CA LEU A 14 16.01 -64.62 11.85
C LEU A 14 16.60 -64.45 10.45
N ALA A 15 16.26 -63.36 9.77
CA ALA A 15 17.00 -62.88 8.63
C ALA A 15 17.47 -61.44 8.95
N LEU A 16 18.74 -61.36 9.33
CA LEU A 16 19.56 -60.17 9.24
C LEU A 16 19.53 -59.67 7.79
N GLY A 17 19.08 -58.45 7.54
CA GLY A 17 19.18 -57.89 6.20
C GLY A 17 18.37 -56.62 6.00
N GLY A 18 19.04 -55.47 6.12
CA GLY A 18 18.60 -54.21 5.55
C GLY A 18 17.39 -53.61 6.24
N SER A 19 17.63 -52.76 7.23
CA SER A 19 16.75 -51.62 7.49
C SER A 19 16.66 -50.79 6.22
N LEU A 20 15.73 -51.16 5.33
CA LEU A 20 15.07 -50.22 4.46
C LEU A 20 14.40 -49.23 5.41
N LEU A 21 15.16 -48.19 5.78
CA LEU A 21 14.60 -46.92 6.16
C LEU A 21 13.71 -46.54 4.97
N ALA A 22 12.44 -46.91 5.07
CA ALA A 22 11.40 -46.33 4.25
C ALA A 22 11.60 -44.83 4.41
N ALA A 23 12.12 -44.19 3.36
CA ALA A 23 12.10 -42.75 3.28
C ALA A 23 10.64 -42.39 3.51
N ALA A 24 10.37 -41.78 4.67
CA ALA A 24 9.07 -41.19 4.91
C ALA A 24 8.76 -40.34 3.67
N PRO A 25 7.54 -40.39 3.13
CA PRO A 25 7.18 -39.43 2.09
C PRO A 25 7.56 -38.08 2.67
N ALA A 26 8.39 -37.32 1.95
CA ALA A 26 8.61 -35.93 2.31
C ALA A 26 7.22 -35.33 2.38
N GLN A 27 6.70 -35.12 3.60
CA GLN A 27 5.56 -34.26 3.80
C GLN A 27 5.94 -33.01 3.02
N ALA A 28 5.21 -32.71 1.95
CA ALA A 28 5.21 -31.37 1.39
C ALA A 28 4.97 -30.49 2.60
N ALA A 29 6.01 -29.79 3.05
CA ALA A 29 5.89 -28.85 4.14
C ALA A 29 4.72 -27.94 3.76
N ALA A 30 3.91 -27.54 4.73
CA ALA A 30 2.89 -26.52 4.56
C ALA A 30 3.53 -25.13 4.33
N GLY A 31 4.57 -25.09 3.50
CA GLY A 31 5.39 -23.93 3.15
C GLY A 31 5.08 -23.51 1.71
N GLY A 32 5.15 -22.22 1.47
CA GLY A 32 4.82 -21.61 0.18
C GLY A 32 5.76 -21.98 -0.96
N THR A 33 5.51 -21.40 -2.14
CA THR A 33 6.40 -21.56 -3.30
C THR A 33 7.52 -20.53 -3.23
N TYR A 34 8.76 -21.01 -3.29
CA TYR A 34 9.94 -20.15 -3.36
C TYR A 34 10.30 -19.86 -4.82
N TYR A 35 10.47 -18.59 -5.12
CA TYR A 35 10.83 -18.06 -6.40
C TYR A 35 12.24 -17.45 -6.36
N SER A 36 12.99 -17.71 -7.41
CA SER A 36 14.26 -17.05 -7.70
C SER A 36 14.05 -15.98 -8.77
N VAL A 37 14.72 -14.85 -8.61
CA VAL A 37 14.65 -13.72 -9.55
C VAL A 37 15.99 -13.47 -10.22
N PRO A 38 16.02 -12.93 -11.45
CA PRO A 38 17.26 -12.72 -12.18
C PRO A 38 18.08 -11.51 -11.69
N PHE A 39 17.47 -10.61 -10.93
CA PHE A 39 18.09 -9.35 -10.49
C PHE A 39 18.68 -9.39 -9.07
N SER A 40 18.45 -10.44 -8.28
CA SER A 40 18.92 -10.55 -6.89
C SER A 40 19.18 -12.01 -6.49
N ASP A 41 19.94 -12.20 -5.40
CA ASP A 41 20.10 -13.52 -4.75
C ASP A 41 18.98 -13.81 -3.73
N SER A 42 18.17 -12.80 -3.41
CA SER A 42 17.02 -12.99 -2.53
C SER A 42 15.97 -13.88 -3.17
N LEU A 43 15.35 -14.74 -2.36
CA LEU A 43 14.20 -15.52 -2.78
C LEU A 43 12.91 -14.74 -2.49
N ILE A 44 11.89 -15.02 -3.29
CA ILE A 44 10.52 -14.54 -3.07
C ILE A 44 9.68 -15.73 -2.62
N LEU A 45 8.97 -15.62 -1.52
CA LEU A 45 8.05 -16.61 -1.02
C LEU A 45 6.63 -16.19 -1.35
N GLU A 46 5.91 -17.04 -2.06
CA GLU A 46 4.45 -16.97 -2.17
C GLU A 46 3.84 -17.95 -1.16
N SER A 47 3.24 -17.43 -0.09
CA SER A 47 2.66 -18.21 1.01
C SER A 47 1.28 -17.69 1.37
N SER A 48 0.39 -18.54 1.86
CA SER A 48 -0.88 -18.10 2.44
C SER A 48 -0.64 -17.26 3.70
N ILE A 49 -1.00 -15.97 3.66
CA ILE A 49 -1.02 -15.08 4.85
C ILE A 49 -2.15 -15.50 5.79
N SER A 50 -3.26 -15.97 5.22
CA SER A 50 -4.39 -16.58 5.93
C SER A 50 -4.99 -17.72 5.10
N ALA A 51 -5.96 -18.46 5.64
CA ALA A 51 -6.60 -19.60 4.95
C ALA A 51 -7.15 -19.22 3.55
N ASP A 52 -7.49 -17.94 3.35
CA ASP A 52 -8.13 -17.44 2.13
C ASP A 52 -7.32 -16.35 1.40
N GLU A 53 -6.14 -15.96 1.92
CA GLU A 53 -5.37 -14.83 1.36
C GLU A 53 -3.94 -15.27 1.00
N PRO A 54 -3.62 -15.41 -0.29
CA PRO A 54 -2.24 -15.61 -0.72
C PRO A 54 -1.45 -14.32 -0.52
N GLY A 55 -0.24 -14.44 0.00
CA GLY A 55 0.74 -13.37 0.10
C GLY A 55 2.01 -13.72 -0.64
N ILE A 56 2.73 -12.68 -1.03
CA ILE A 56 4.00 -12.84 -1.70
C ILE A 56 5.00 -11.77 -1.19
N GLY A 57 6.22 -12.17 -0.89
CA GLY A 57 7.23 -11.28 -0.31
C GLY A 57 8.63 -11.87 -0.34
N TYR A 58 9.64 -11.15 0.15
CA TYR A 58 11.00 -11.70 0.25
C TYR A 58 11.08 -12.78 1.32
N ALA A 59 11.65 -13.92 0.98
CA ALA A 59 11.90 -14.99 1.92
C ALA A 59 13.21 -14.74 2.66
N THR A 60 13.18 -14.87 3.98
CA THR A 60 14.41 -14.89 4.79
C THR A 60 15.11 -16.24 4.68
N PHE A 61 16.42 -16.26 4.95
CA PHE A 61 17.16 -17.52 5.03
C PHE A 61 16.63 -18.45 6.14
N ALA A 62 16.13 -17.88 7.24
CA ALA A 62 15.57 -18.65 8.35
C ALA A 62 14.28 -19.36 7.95
N GLU A 63 13.38 -18.69 7.23
CA GLU A 63 12.15 -19.29 6.68
C GLU A 63 12.48 -20.39 5.67
N TRP A 64 13.34 -20.08 4.69
CA TRP A 64 13.75 -21.05 3.68
C TRP A 64 14.39 -22.31 4.29
N LYS A 65 15.18 -22.14 5.35
CA LYS A 65 15.76 -23.24 6.13
C LYS A 65 14.71 -24.02 6.91
N ALA A 66 13.76 -23.33 7.55
CA ALA A 66 12.69 -23.95 8.32
C ALA A 66 11.80 -24.84 7.44
N ASP A 67 11.57 -24.43 6.19
CA ASP A 67 10.82 -25.19 5.19
C ASP A 67 11.62 -26.33 4.53
N GLY A 68 12.88 -26.53 4.95
CA GLY A 68 13.72 -27.64 4.48
C GLY A 68 14.46 -27.36 3.18
N PHE A 69 14.75 -26.09 2.87
CA PHE A 69 15.43 -25.66 1.65
C PHE A 69 14.76 -26.15 0.35
N PRO A 70 13.45 -25.90 0.17
CA PRO A 70 12.79 -26.23 -1.09
C PRO A 70 13.52 -25.56 -2.26
N ARG A 71 13.65 -26.28 -3.38
CA ARG A 71 14.32 -25.76 -4.57
C ARG A 71 13.51 -24.60 -5.15
N PRO A 72 14.09 -23.38 -5.29
CA PRO A 72 13.37 -22.26 -5.87
C PRO A 72 13.02 -22.50 -7.35
N VAL A 73 11.86 -22.02 -7.75
CA VAL A 73 11.41 -21.97 -9.15
C VAL A 73 11.81 -20.61 -9.75
N PRO A 74 12.27 -20.52 -11.00
CA PRO A 74 12.45 -19.22 -11.64
C PRO A 74 11.11 -18.49 -11.76
N ALA A 75 11.03 -17.24 -11.28
CA ALA A 75 9.84 -16.43 -11.48
C ALA A 75 9.72 -15.92 -12.92
N ASP A 76 8.49 -15.72 -13.36
CA ASP A 76 8.22 -14.83 -14.49
C ASP A 76 8.29 -13.38 -14.02
N VAL A 77 8.92 -12.52 -14.83
CA VAL A 77 9.21 -11.13 -14.45
C VAL A 77 8.94 -10.20 -15.60
N GLU A 78 8.02 -9.26 -15.39
CA GLU A 78 7.76 -8.16 -16.31
C GLU A 78 8.46 -6.89 -15.85
N TYR A 79 9.13 -6.20 -16.77
CA TYR A 79 9.85 -4.96 -16.46
C TYR A 79 9.05 -3.75 -16.93
N ARG A 80 8.88 -2.77 -16.05
CA ARG A 80 8.10 -1.56 -16.32
C ARG A 80 8.86 -0.29 -15.96
N VAL A 81 8.49 0.80 -16.59
CA VAL A 81 8.95 2.15 -16.25
C VAL A 81 7.78 3.10 -16.34
N LEU A 82 7.64 3.97 -15.34
CA LEU A 82 6.56 4.95 -15.34
C LEU A 82 6.87 6.09 -16.32
N PRO A 83 5.85 6.71 -16.97
CA PRO A 83 6.06 7.83 -17.87
C PRO A 83 6.83 9.01 -17.26
N TRP A 84 6.68 9.23 -15.96
CA TRP A 84 7.29 10.33 -15.18
C TRP A 84 8.58 9.94 -14.43
N SER A 85 9.01 8.68 -14.50
CA SER A 85 10.18 8.18 -13.75
C SER A 85 11.17 7.47 -14.66
N SER A 86 12.42 7.40 -14.21
CA SER A 86 13.46 6.54 -14.77
C SER A 86 13.67 5.24 -13.99
N THR A 87 12.98 5.06 -12.86
CA THR A 87 13.04 3.85 -12.05
C THR A 87 12.49 2.67 -12.86
N VAL A 88 13.27 1.60 -12.94
CA VAL A 88 12.81 0.33 -13.52
C VAL A 88 12.17 -0.49 -12.40
N PHE A 89 10.95 -0.91 -12.64
CA PHE A 89 10.20 -1.81 -11.77
C PHE A 89 10.22 -3.22 -12.35
N ALA A 90 10.29 -4.22 -11.49
CA ALA A 90 10.16 -5.63 -11.83
C ALA A 90 8.92 -6.19 -11.14
N ASP A 91 7.90 -6.50 -11.93
CA ASP A 91 6.72 -7.22 -11.49
C ASP A 91 7.04 -8.71 -11.52
N VAL A 92 7.16 -9.31 -10.34
CA VAL A 92 7.38 -10.75 -10.18
C VAL A 92 6.03 -11.43 -10.07
N ILE A 93 5.80 -12.39 -10.96
CA ILE A 93 4.52 -13.09 -11.10
C ILE A 93 4.64 -14.45 -10.41
N GLY A 94 3.93 -14.60 -9.29
CA GLY A 94 3.70 -15.86 -8.61
C GLY A 94 2.52 -16.63 -9.21
N THR A 95 2.13 -17.74 -8.58
CA THR A 95 1.03 -18.57 -9.07
C THR A 95 -0.34 -17.93 -8.81
N HIS A 96 -0.47 -17.24 -7.68
CA HIS A 96 -1.71 -16.65 -7.18
C HIS A 96 -1.58 -15.14 -6.87
N SER A 97 -0.36 -14.65 -6.71
CA SER A 97 -0.05 -13.28 -6.30
C SER A 97 1.16 -12.75 -7.05
N GLY A 98 1.31 -11.42 -7.06
CA GLY A 98 2.48 -10.76 -7.63
C GLY A 98 3.00 -9.65 -6.74
N LEU A 99 4.27 -9.31 -6.90
CA LEU A 99 4.87 -8.16 -6.24
C LEU A 99 5.62 -7.31 -7.24
N THR A 100 5.78 -6.03 -6.94
CA THR A 100 6.67 -5.14 -7.67
C THR A 100 7.90 -4.85 -6.83
N ALA A 101 9.09 -4.98 -7.41
CA ALA A 101 10.34 -4.48 -6.85
C ALA A 101 10.83 -3.27 -7.66
N SER A 102 11.31 -2.22 -7.00
CA SER A 102 12.11 -1.18 -7.66
C SER A 102 13.55 -1.67 -7.82
N LEU A 103 14.14 -1.47 -8.99
CA LEU A 103 15.48 -1.94 -9.30
C LEU A 103 16.47 -0.78 -9.31
N SER A 104 17.59 -0.97 -8.61
CA SER A 104 18.79 -0.17 -8.85
C SER A 104 19.35 -0.45 -10.25
N GLY A 105 20.19 0.45 -10.75
CA GLY A 105 20.86 0.25 -12.03
C GLY A 105 21.76 -1.00 -12.06
N ALA A 106 22.28 -1.45 -10.91
CA ALA A 106 23.08 -2.68 -10.82
C ALA A 106 22.22 -3.94 -10.93
N GLU A 107 21.07 -3.96 -10.25
CA GLU A 107 20.10 -5.06 -10.30
C GLU A 107 19.48 -5.20 -11.69
N TRP A 108 19.13 -4.08 -12.34
CA TRP A 108 18.63 -4.11 -13.73
C TRP A 108 19.68 -4.65 -14.71
N ARG A 109 20.96 -4.27 -14.55
CA ARG A 109 22.06 -4.84 -15.34
C ARG A 109 22.28 -6.32 -15.05
N ARG A 110 22.15 -6.75 -13.79
CA ARG A 110 22.25 -8.14 -13.39
C ARG A 110 21.16 -9.00 -14.04
N ALA A 111 19.95 -8.47 -14.18
CA ALA A 111 18.87 -9.08 -14.95
C ALA A 111 19.08 -9.10 -16.47
N GLY A 112 20.20 -8.56 -16.98
CA GLY A 112 20.50 -8.49 -18.41
C GLY A 112 19.95 -7.26 -19.13
N SER A 113 19.54 -6.23 -18.39
CA SER A 113 19.01 -4.97 -18.93
C SER A 113 17.85 -5.14 -19.93
N PRO A 114 16.79 -5.89 -19.60
CA PRO A 114 15.62 -6.03 -20.45
C PRO A 114 14.96 -4.68 -20.70
N THR A 115 14.45 -4.48 -21.91
CA THR A 115 13.71 -3.26 -22.30
C THR A 115 12.39 -3.18 -21.52
N PRO A 116 12.20 -2.18 -20.64
CA PRO A 116 10.96 -2.07 -19.87
C PRO A 116 9.80 -1.54 -20.72
N THR A 117 8.59 -1.98 -20.39
CA THR A 117 7.34 -1.41 -20.92
C THR A 117 7.02 -0.09 -20.23
N ARG A 118 6.40 0.87 -20.95
CA ARG A 118 6.13 2.24 -20.45
C ARG A 118 4.64 2.59 -20.36
N ASN A 119 3.78 1.77 -20.94
CA ASN A 119 2.36 2.04 -21.13
C ASN A 119 1.46 1.28 -20.15
N VAL A 120 2.03 0.71 -19.09
CA VAL A 120 1.30 -0.07 -18.07
C VAL A 120 1.90 0.27 -16.70
N LEU A 121 1.04 0.43 -15.69
CA LEU A 121 1.48 0.62 -14.31
C LEU A 121 2.09 -0.67 -13.74
N PRO A 122 3.11 -0.60 -12.87
CA PRO A 122 3.53 -1.75 -12.08
C PRO A 122 2.37 -2.35 -11.28
N ILE A 123 2.33 -3.68 -11.12
CA ILE A 123 1.17 -4.42 -10.58
C ILE A 123 0.73 -3.95 -9.18
N SER A 124 1.68 -3.48 -8.36
CA SER A 124 1.40 -2.98 -7.00
C SER A 124 0.97 -1.51 -6.94
N SER A 125 0.79 -0.86 -8.09
CA SER A 125 0.37 0.54 -8.14
C SER A 125 -1.14 0.65 -7.98
N LEU A 126 -1.58 1.72 -7.32
CA LEU A 126 -3.00 2.03 -7.15
C LEU A 126 -3.27 3.48 -7.58
N VAL A 127 -4.37 3.68 -8.30
CA VAL A 127 -4.88 4.98 -8.71
C VAL A 127 -5.96 5.43 -7.73
N PHE A 128 -5.70 6.54 -7.05
CA PHE A 128 -6.58 7.18 -6.09
C PHE A 128 -7.24 8.41 -6.71
N GLN A 129 -8.48 8.67 -6.30
CA GLN A 129 -9.19 9.91 -6.56
C GLN A 129 -9.93 10.36 -5.30
N TYR A 130 -9.77 11.64 -4.96
CA TYR A 130 -10.47 12.28 -3.85
C TYR A 130 -11.71 13.03 -4.33
N PRO A 131 -12.83 13.06 -3.58
CA PRO A 131 -14.06 13.74 -4.00
C PRO A 131 -13.93 15.27 -4.10
N THR A 132 -12.86 15.83 -3.55
CA THR A 132 -12.57 17.27 -3.53
C THR A 132 -11.61 17.72 -4.65
N SER A 133 -11.07 16.80 -5.46
CA SER A 133 -10.10 17.09 -6.51
C SER A 133 -10.35 16.19 -7.74
N ASP A 134 -10.24 16.76 -8.94
CA ASP A 134 -10.29 15.98 -10.19
C ASP A 134 -8.95 15.29 -10.52
N GLU A 135 -7.96 15.44 -9.64
CA GLU A 135 -6.65 14.81 -9.79
C GLU A 135 -6.71 13.29 -9.65
N LEU A 136 -5.88 12.61 -10.44
CA LEU A 136 -5.60 11.19 -10.30
C LEU A 136 -4.23 11.05 -9.64
N LEU A 137 -4.18 10.41 -8.48
CA LEU A 137 -2.93 10.18 -7.76
C LEU A 137 -2.53 8.72 -7.88
N VAL A 138 -1.29 8.45 -8.28
CA VAL A 138 -0.73 7.10 -8.28
C VAL A 138 0.08 6.90 -7.01
N ARG A 139 -0.25 5.85 -6.29
CA ARG A 139 0.59 5.32 -5.22
C ARG A 139 1.38 4.14 -5.76
N THR A 140 2.71 4.25 -5.82
CA THR A 140 3.61 3.16 -6.17
C THR A 140 4.30 2.61 -4.92
N GLY A 141 4.50 1.29 -4.87
CA GLY A 141 5.25 0.64 -3.79
C GLY A 141 4.42 0.29 -2.56
N THR A 142 3.31 -0.44 -2.74
CA THR A 142 2.53 -0.99 -1.61
C THR A 142 3.16 -2.23 -0.97
N LEU A 143 4.28 -2.75 -1.50
CA LEU A 143 4.88 -3.99 -1.00
C LEU A 143 6.38 -3.84 -0.71
N TRP A 144 6.64 -3.72 0.60
CA TRP A 144 7.84 -4.06 1.38
C TRP A 144 9.23 -3.81 0.76
N GLY A 145 9.94 -2.85 1.36
CA GLY A 145 11.30 -2.41 1.02
C GLY A 145 11.52 -0.91 1.25
N SER A 146 10.43 -0.15 1.34
CA SER A 146 10.34 1.23 1.81
C SER A 146 8.99 1.40 2.50
N ASP A 147 8.98 1.93 3.73
CA ASP A 147 7.73 2.23 4.46
C ASP A 147 7.01 3.47 3.89
N ALA A 148 7.71 4.27 3.06
CA ALA A 148 7.15 5.44 2.42
C ALA A 148 6.51 5.07 1.07
N ALA A 149 5.22 5.36 0.94
CA ALA A 149 4.54 5.31 -0.34
C ALA A 149 5.04 6.43 -1.26
N GLU A 150 5.38 6.09 -2.49
CA GLU A 150 5.71 7.08 -3.51
C GLU A 150 4.42 7.54 -4.20
N TRP A 151 4.11 8.83 -4.08
CA TRP A 151 2.92 9.44 -4.69
C TRP A 151 3.28 10.27 -5.92
N HIS A 152 2.45 10.16 -6.97
CA HIS A 152 2.56 10.99 -8.17
C HIS A 152 1.18 11.47 -8.64
N THR A 153 1.01 12.78 -8.81
CA THR A 153 -0.20 13.35 -9.44
C THR A 153 -0.10 13.20 -10.95
N MET A 154 -0.92 12.31 -11.50
CA MET A 154 -0.90 11.96 -12.92
C MET A 154 -1.47 13.08 -13.77
N THR A 155 -0.72 13.49 -14.79
CA THR A 155 -1.24 14.40 -15.83
C THR A 155 -2.09 13.65 -16.85
N PHE A 156 -2.94 14.36 -17.59
CA PHE A 156 -3.74 13.76 -18.67
C PHE A 156 -2.88 13.05 -19.74
N ALA A 157 -1.70 13.60 -20.06
CA ALA A 157 -0.80 12.99 -21.03
C ALA A 157 -0.25 11.64 -20.55
N GLU A 158 0.13 11.57 -19.27
CA GLU A 158 0.61 10.34 -18.63
C GLU A 158 -0.50 9.30 -18.52
N TRP A 159 -1.71 9.72 -18.11
CA TRP A 159 -2.90 8.86 -18.05
C TRP A 159 -3.23 8.23 -19.40
N ARG A 160 -3.16 9.02 -20.47
CA ARG A 160 -3.30 8.52 -21.84
C ARG A 160 -2.16 7.57 -22.23
N THR A 161 -0.91 7.88 -21.90
CA THR A 161 0.24 7.00 -22.21
C THR A 161 0.11 5.63 -21.55
N LEU A 162 -0.49 5.58 -20.37
CA LEU A 162 -0.81 4.35 -19.63
C LEU A 162 -2.08 3.63 -20.13
N GLY A 163 -2.74 4.14 -21.17
CA GLY A 163 -3.94 3.53 -21.73
C GLY A 163 -5.21 3.79 -20.92
N TYR A 164 -5.27 4.89 -20.17
CA TYR A 164 -6.41 5.28 -19.32
C TYR A 164 -6.72 4.28 -18.20
N PRO A 165 -5.77 3.98 -17.29
CA PRO A 165 -6.04 3.09 -16.17
C PRO A 165 -7.26 3.58 -15.36
N PRO A 166 -8.11 2.66 -14.87
CA PRO A 166 -9.24 3.01 -14.03
C PRO A 166 -8.76 3.58 -12.69
N VAL A 167 -9.69 4.22 -11.97
CA VAL A 167 -9.48 4.57 -10.56
C VAL A 167 -9.74 3.32 -9.73
N ASP A 168 -8.74 2.88 -8.97
CA ASP A 168 -8.84 1.72 -8.08
C ASP A 168 -9.56 2.10 -6.78
N ILE A 169 -9.25 3.29 -6.24
CA ILE A 169 -9.78 3.76 -4.95
C ILE A 169 -10.38 5.16 -5.13
N ARG A 170 -11.68 5.27 -4.84
CA ARG A 170 -12.35 6.55 -4.62
C ARG A 170 -12.57 6.71 -3.13
N THR A 171 -11.93 7.71 -2.54
CA THR A 171 -12.07 7.95 -1.09
C THR A 171 -13.43 8.55 -0.78
N GLU A 172 -13.91 8.33 0.45
CA GLU A 172 -15.18 8.90 0.91
C GLU A 172 -15.02 10.36 1.38
N SER A 173 -13.85 10.68 1.92
CA SER A 173 -13.46 12.01 2.41
C SER A 173 -12.43 12.65 1.49
N GLY A 174 -12.31 13.97 1.56
CA GLY A 174 -11.33 14.74 0.80
C GLY A 174 -10.80 15.92 1.60
N TYR A 175 -10.04 16.77 0.93
CA TYR A 175 -9.33 17.86 1.56
C TYR A 175 -9.86 19.20 1.09
N SER A 176 -10.04 20.12 2.02
CA SER A 176 -10.53 21.48 1.74
C SER A 176 -9.75 22.51 2.54
N ARG A 177 -9.78 23.76 2.10
CA ARG A 177 -9.25 24.89 2.86
C ARG A 177 -10.08 26.13 2.59
N LEU A 178 -9.96 27.13 3.44
CA LEU A 178 -10.60 28.42 3.17
C LEU A 178 -9.74 29.23 2.19
N ALA A 179 -10.38 30.05 1.37
CA ALA A 179 -9.70 30.94 0.42
C ALA A 179 -8.75 31.95 1.10
N TRP A 180 -8.95 32.19 2.41
CA TRP A 180 -8.24 33.17 3.20
C TRP A 180 -7.42 32.57 4.36
N LEU A 181 -7.47 31.25 4.55
CA LEU A 181 -6.74 30.52 5.60
C LEU A 181 -6.12 29.24 5.02
N GLU A 182 -4.82 29.06 5.22
CA GLU A 182 -4.05 27.95 4.66
C GLU A 182 -4.23 26.61 5.40
N THR A 183 -4.93 26.60 6.54
CA THR A 183 -5.22 25.36 7.25
C THR A 183 -5.99 24.40 6.36
N ILE A 184 -5.41 23.21 6.13
CA ILE A 184 -6.05 22.13 5.41
C ILE A 184 -6.97 21.39 6.39
N VAL A 185 -8.18 21.16 5.95
CA VAL A 185 -9.20 20.39 6.64
C VAL A 185 -9.43 19.10 5.88
N GLY A 186 -9.50 18.00 6.60
CA GLY A 186 -9.79 16.66 6.09
C GLY A 186 -10.13 15.73 7.24
N GLN A 187 -10.32 14.46 6.92
CA GLN A 187 -10.58 13.42 7.91
C GLN A 187 -9.29 13.00 8.62
N ASP A 188 -9.29 12.98 9.94
CA ASP A 188 -8.21 12.44 10.76
C ASP A 188 -8.12 10.92 10.55
N PRO A 189 -6.93 10.36 10.24
CA PRO A 189 -6.77 8.95 9.92
C PRO A 189 -6.95 8.01 11.13
N VAL A 190 -6.86 8.52 12.36
CA VAL A 190 -6.98 7.76 13.61
C VAL A 190 -8.40 7.83 14.16
N THR A 191 -8.98 9.01 14.23
CA THR A 191 -10.32 9.23 14.82
C THR A 191 -11.44 9.14 13.79
N GLY A 192 -11.16 9.39 12.52
CA GLY A 192 -12.15 9.48 11.45
C GLY A 192 -12.98 10.77 11.47
N GLU A 193 -12.63 11.75 12.32
CA GLU A 193 -13.33 13.03 12.42
C GLU A 193 -12.78 14.07 11.42
N ASP A 194 -13.66 14.90 10.87
CA ASP A 194 -13.26 16.02 10.01
C ASP A 194 -12.74 17.20 10.84
N GLY A 195 -11.54 17.68 10.52
CA GLY A 195 -10.91 18.79 11.23
C GLY A 195 -9.62 19.26 10.57
N PRO A 196 -8.87 20.15 11.24
CA PRO A 196 -7.52 20.52 10.79
C PRO A 196 -6.63 19.28 10.78
N ILE A 197 -5.93 19.03 9.68
CA ILE A 197 -4.98 17.91 9.57
C ILE A 197 -3.54 18.41 9.59
N SER A 198 -2.62 17.53 9.99
CA SER A 198 -1.20 17.83 9.92
C SER A 198 -0.70 17.80 8.46
N TYR A 199 0.46 18.41 8.23
CA TYR A 199 1.12 18.32 6.93
C TYR A 199 1.52 16.88 6.60
N ASP A 200 1.92 16.09 7.60
CA ASP A 200 2.37 14.71 7.42
C ASP A 200 1.19 13.79 7.04
N ASP A 201 0.01 13.97 7.65
CA ASP A 201 -1.19 13.21 7.26
C ASP A 201 -1.63 13.56 5.82
N TRP A 202 -1.57 14.84 5.44
CA TRP A 202 -1.84 15.26 4.07
C TRP A 202 -0.78 14.74 3.09
N LEU A 203 0.48 14.65 3.53
CA LEU A 203 1.58 14.09 2.76
C LEU A 203 1.38 12.59 2.51
N ASP A 204 0.99 11.84 3.54
CA ASP A 204 0.74 10.40 3.47
C ASP A 204 -0.46 10.06 2.58
N ALA A 205 -1.41 11.00 2.46
CA ALA A 205 -2.52 10.94 1.51
C ALA A 205 -2.14 11.35 0.07
N GLY A 206 -0.87 11.64 -0.20
CA GLY A 206 -0.38 12.01 -1.54
C GLY A 206 -0.52 13.48 -1.90
N ARG A 207 -0.87 14.35 -0.92
CA ARG A 207 -1.05 15.79 -1.09
C ARG A 207 -2.03 16.19 -2.19
N PRO A 208 -3.25 15.64 -2.24
CA PRO A 208 -4.25 16.09 -3.20
C PRO A 208 -4.53 17.59 -3.01
N THR A 209 -4.75 18.30 -4.11
CA THR A 209 -5.07 19.73 -4.08
C THR A 209 -6.35 19.96 -3.27
N PRO A 210 -6.31 20.72 -2.15
CA PRO A 210 -7.49 20.96 -1.35
C PRO A 210 -8.51 21.81 -2.11
N LYS A 211 -9.80 21.47 -2.00
CA LYS A 211 -10.89 22.30 -2.51
C LYS A 211 -10.92 23.62 -1.75
N VAL A 212 -10.88 24.72 -2.50
CA VAL A 212 -10.95 26.06 -1.92
C VAL A 212 -12.40 26.44 -1.66
N LEU A 213 -12.71 26.74 -0.40
CA LEU A 213 -14.04 27.14 0.08
C LEU A 213 -14.02 28.59 0.58
N GLN A 214 -15.17 29.25 0.53
CA GLN A 214 -15.32 30.59 1.14
C GLN A 214 -15.66 30.51 2.63
N ALA A 215 -16.36 29.45 3.04
CA ALA A 215 -16.71 29.15 4.42
C ALA A 215 -17.00 27.64 4.54
N PHE A 216 -16.72 27.07 5.70
CA PHE A 216 -17.22 25.77 6.11
C PHE A 216 -18.63 25.90 6.71
N PRO A 217 -19.41 24.81 6.74
CA PRO A 217 -20.65 24.76 7.50
C PRO A 217 -20.42 25.16 8.97
N PHE A 218 -21.33 25.96 9.52
CA PHE A 218 -21.34 26.38 10.93
C PHE A 218 -20.18 27.29 11.38
N ASP A 219 -19.35 27.80 10.45
CA ASP A 219 -18.37 28.83 10.73
C ASP A 219 -18.99 30.07 11.39
N LYS A 220 -18.35 30.58 12.43
CA LYS A 220 -18.77 31.77 13.17
C LYS A 220 -17.64 32.78 13.27
N TYR A 221 -18.04 34.05 13.32
CA TYR A 221 -17.17 35.18 13.60
C TYR A 221 -17.71 35.82 14.85
N CYS A 222 -16.90 35.99 15.89
CA CYS A 222 -17.34 36.59 17.13
C CYS A 222 -16.34 37.60 17.68
N SER A 223 -16.83 38.51 18.54
CA SER A 223 -16.03 39.49 19.28
C SER A 223 -16.59 39.61 20.70
N ASN A 224 -15.69 39.81 21.67
CA ASN A 224 -16.08 40.09 23.05
C ASN A 224 -16.60 41.54 23.16
N PRO A 225 -17.64 41.80 23.98
CA PRO A 225 -18.13 43.16 24.20
C PRO A 225 -17.00 44.11 24.62
N GLY A 226 -16.84 45.21 23.88
CA GLY A 226 -15.77 46.20 24.11
C GLY A 226 -14.41 45.86 23.50
N SER A 227 -14.26 44.70 22.83
CA SER A 227 -13.06 44.33 22.09
C SER A 227 -13.14 44.72 20.61
N THR A 228 -12.00 45.11 20.04
CA THR A 228 -11.85 45.27 18.59
C THR A 228 -11.34 44.00 17.90
N GLU A 229 -11.00 42.96 18.66
CA GLU A 229 -10.56 41.67 18.12
C GLU A 229 -11.75 40.90 17.55
N VAL A 230 -11.61 40.43 16.31
CA VAL A 230 -12.55 39.50 15.68
C VAL A 230 -11.92 38.13 15.66
N ARG A 231 -12.62 37.11 16.17
CA ARG A 231 -12.20 35.72 16.15
C ARG A 231 -13.03 34.93 15.14
N TYR A 232 -12.37 34.07 14.37
CA TYR A 232 -13.01 33.01 13.59
C TYR A 232 -13.06 31.73 14.42
N ILE A 233 -14.20 31.05 14.47
CA ILE A 233 -14.37 29.73 15.09
C ILE A 233 -15.06 28.84 14.07
N GLY A 234 -14.43 27.73 13.73
CA GLY A 234 -14.95 26.81 12.73
C GLY A 234 -14.04 25.61 12.53
N MET A 235 -14.37 24.79 11.54
CA MET A 235 -13.68 23.51 11.30
C MET A 235 -12.17 23.69 11.06
N ALA A 236 -11.75 24.78 10.41
CA ALA A 236 -10.35 25.08 10.16
C ALA A 236 -9.60 25.69 11.37
N ALA A 237 -10.32 26.06 12.44
CA ALA A 237 -9.73 26.62 13.66
C ALA A 237 -10.68 26.38 14.85
N PRO A 238 -10.75 25.14 15.38
CA PRO A 238 -11.73 24.77 16.41
C PRO A 238 -11.51 25.52 17.73
N GLU A 239 -10.26 25.84 18.09
CA GLU A 239 -9.92 26.65 19.28
C GLU A 239 -10.13 28.16 19.09
N GLY A 240 -10.46 28.56 17.86
CA GLY A 240 -10.68 29.92 17.44
C GLY A 240 -9.39 30.69 17.13
N LEU A 241 -9.42 31.41 16.01
CA LEU A 241 -8.31 32.18 15.46
C LEU A 241 -8.61 33.68 15.55
N ALA A 242 -7.76 34.44 16.23
CA ALA A 242 -7.82 35.90 16.17
C ALA A 242 -7.43 36.37 14.76
N LEU A 243 -8.31 37.09 14.09
CA LEU A 243 -8.12 37.53 12.72
C LEU A 243 -7.36 38.86 12.68
N THR A 244 -6.36 38.94 11.80
CA THR A 244 -5.88 40.24 11.34
C THR A 244 -6.96 40.93 10.50
N PHE A 245 -6.91 42.27 10.41
CA PHE A 245 -7.81 43.03 9.54
C PHE A 245 -7.80 42.51 8.09
N ARG A 246 -6.63 42.12 7.57
CA ARG A 246 -6.50 41.55 6.21
C ARG A 246 -7.25 40.22 6.09
N GLN A 247 -7.12 39.32 7.06
CA GLN A 247 -7.82 38.04 7.05
C GLN A 247 -9.33 38.23 7.17
N TRP A 248 -9.79 39.13 8.04
CA TRP A 248 -11.22 39.45 8.17
C TRP A 248 -11.81 39.99 6.87
N VAL A 249 -11.09 40.90 6.18
CA VAL A 249 -11.50 41.40 4.87
C VAL A 249 -11.51 40.29 3.82
N ALA A 250 -10.47 39.46 3.77
CA ALA A 250 -10.39 38.31 2.85
C ALA A 250 -11.49 37.26 3.12
N ALA A 251 -11.94 37.13 4.37
CA ALA A 251 -13.07 36.30 4.78
C ALA A 251 -14.44 36.92 4.44
N GLY A 252 -14.46 38.09 3.79
CA GLY A 252 -15.68 38.78 3.36
C GLY A 252 -16.25 39.76 4.39
N SER A 253 -15.46 40.18 5.39
CA SER A 253 -15.82 41.19 6.41
C SER A 253 -17.13 40.87 7.14
N ARG A 254 -17.37 39.60 7.48
CA ARG A 254 -18.61 39.18 8.13
C ARG A 254 -18.77 39.86 9.49
N THR A 255 -19.98 40.36 9.76
CA THR A 255 -20.32 41.01 11.03
C THR A 255 -20.14 40.02 12.18
N PRO A 256 -19.26 40.30 13.16
CA PRO A 256 -19.08 39.42 14.31
C PRO A 256 -20.32 39.43 15.21
N THR A 257 -20.65 38.28 15.80
CA THR A 257 -21.62 38.18 16.90
C THR A 257 -20.90 38.25 18.25
N ALA A 258 -21.65 38.26 19.35
CA ALA A 258 -21.03 38.03 20.66
C ALA A 258 -20.42 36.62 20.71
N CYS A 259 -19.21 36.53 21.28
CA CYS A 259 -18.77 35.30 21.93
C CYS A 259 -19.48 35.23 23.31
#